data_AF-A0A537TFC8-F1
#
_entry.id   AF-A0A537TFC8-F1
#
_cell.length_a   1.000
_cell.length_b   1.000
_cell.length_c   1.000
_cell.angle_alpha   90.00
_cell.angle_beta   90.00
_cell.angle_gamma   90.00
#
_symmetry.space_group_name_H-M   'P 1'
#
loop_
_entity.id
_entity.type
_entity.pdbx_description
1 polymer ?
#
loop_
_entity_poly.entity_id
_entity_poly.type
_entity_poly.pdbx_seq_one_letter_code
_entity_poly.pdbx_strand_id
1 'polypeptide(L)'
;MSKVYTRVAAYHWYLGSAFWRERREFILERANHTCEKCRKRRATEVHHLTYIRVFQELPSDLVALCKPCHAEIHWRQPANDNQLQLSFDFPQAARAEARQTDDAKR
;
A
#
# COMPACT_ATOMS: atom_id res chain seq x y z
N MET A 1 21.18 27.19 -17.61
CA MET A 1 21.76 25.89 -17.20
C MET A 1 20.69 25.11 -16.44
N SER A 2 19.99 24.20 -17.13
CA SER A 2 18.97 23.33 -16.54
C SER A 2 19.65 22.32 -15.62
N LYS A 3 19.41 22.38 -14.30
CA LYS A 3 19.89 21.34 -13.38
C LYS A 3 19.26 20.01 -13.78
N VAL A 4 20.10 19.05 -14.19
CA VAL A 4 19.67 17.67 -14.46
C VAL A 4 19.70 16.93 -13.12
N TYR A 5 18.53 16.67 -12.56
CA TYR A 5 18.41 15.87 -11.35
C TYR A 5 18.33 14.39 -11.72
N THR A 6 19.07 13.53 -11.00
CA THR A 6 18.95 12.08 -11.14
C THR A 6 17.60 11.61 -10.55
N ARG A 7 17.06 10.49 -11.05
CA ARG A 7 15.81 9.90 -10.52
C ARG A 7 15.87 9.65 -9.01
N VAL A 8 17.05 9.30 -8.50
CA VAL A 8 17.31 9.11 -7.06
C VAL A 8 17.15 10.44 -6.29
N ALA A 9 17.77 11.51 -6.77
CA ALA A 9 17.65 12.83 -6.13
C ALA A 9 16.20 13.35 -6.16
N ALA A 10 15.49 13.15 -7.28
CA ALA A 10 14.08 13.51 -7.40
C ALA A 10 13.20 12.71 -6.43
N TYR A 11 13.48 11.41 -6.25
CA TYR A 11 12.75 10.55 -5.30
C TYR A 11 12.97 10.97 -3.84
N HIS A 12 14.21 11.22 -3.44
CA HIS A 12 14.48 11.72 -2.08
C HIS A 12 13.83 13.07 -1.81
N TRP A 13 13.86 13.99 -2.80
CA TRP A 13 13.16 15.26 -2.70
C TRP A 13 11.65 15.06 -2.56
N TYR A 14 11.07 14.16 -3.36
CA TYR A 14 9.66 13.81 -3.32
C TYR A 14 9.23 13.29 -1.94
N LEU A 15 9.99 12.35 -1.37
CA LEU A 15 9.71 11.82 -0.02
C LEU A 15 9.80 12.90 1.08
N GLY A 16 10.54 13.99 0.83
CA GLY A 16 10.58 15.17 1.71
C GLY A 16 9.52 16.23 1.42
N SER A 17 8.74 16.07 0.35
CA SER A 17 7.80 17.09 -0.11
C SER A 17 6.50 17.13 0.73
N ALA A 18 5.83 18.29 0.73
CA ALA A 18 4.51 18.43 1.35
C ALA A 18 3.48 17.47 0.72
N PHE A 19 3.57 17.25 -0.58
CA PHE A 19 2.67 16.35 -1.31
C PHE A 19 2.77 14.90 -0.81
N TRP A 20 3.99 14.38 -0.63
CA TRP A 20 4.15 13.04 -0.08
C TRP A 20 3.68 12.98 1.37
N ARG A 21 3.93 14.02 2.17
CA ARG A 21 3.46 14.09 3.56
C ARG A 21 1.94 14.01 3.66
N GLU A 22 1.21 14.76 2.83
CA GLU A 22 -0.25 14.71 2.75
C GLU A 22 -0.75 13.33 2.35
N ARG A 23 -0.14 12.74 1.31
CA ARG A 23 -0.49 11.40 0.84
C ARG A 23 -0.23 10.34 1.91
N ARG A 24 0.91 10.43 2.61
CA ARG A 24 1.27 9.56 3.72
C ARG A 24 0.25 9.65 4.86
N GLU A 25 -0.14 10.86 5.24
CA GLU A 25 -1.12 11.06 6.31
C GLU A 25 -2.48 10.48 5.94
N PHE A 26 -2.96 10.77 4.73
CA PHE A 26 -4.21 10.21 4.22
C PHE A 26 -4.26 8.68 4.29
N ILE A 27 -3.18 7.99 3.94
CA ILE A 27 -3.12 6.52 4.01
C ILE A 27 -3.12 6.01 5.45
N LEU A 28 -2.43 6.71 6.35
CA LEU A 28 -2.42 6.38 7.77
C LEU A 28 -3.79 6.61 8.42
N GLU A 29 -4.48 7.69 8.07
CA GLU A 29 -5.85 7.99 8.51
C GLU A 29 -6.86 6.98 7.95
N ARG A 30 -6.76 6.63 6.66
CA ARG A 30 -7.58 5.58 6.03
C ARG A 30 -7.51 4.26 6.80
N ALA A 31 -6.31 3.90 7.24
CA ALA A 31 -6.09 2.68 8.02
C ALA A 31 -6.43 2.84 9.51
N ASN A 32 -6.98 3.99 9.92
CA ASN A 32 -7.24 4.37 11.32
C ASN A 32 -6.00 4.15 12.20
N HIS A 33 -4.84 4.51 11.66
CA HIS A 33 -3.51 4.22 12.22
C HIS A 33 -3.28 2.77 12.64
N THR A 34 -3.95 1.80 12.04
CA THR A 34 -3.80 0.37 12.35
C THR A 34 -3.03 -0.32 11.23
N CYS A 35 -2.02 -1.12 11.58
CA CYS A 35 -1.21 -1.86 10.62
C CYS A 35 -2.09 -2.80 9.77
N GLU A 36 -2.10 -2.61 8.46
CA GLU A 36 -2.96 -3.38 7.55
C GLU A 36 -2.49 -4.83 7.37
N LYS A 37 -1.20 -5.12 7.64
CA LYS A 37 -0.65 -6.48 7.61
C LYS A 37 -1.01 -7.28 8.86
N CYS A 38 -0.67 -6.78 10.05
CA CYS A 38 -0.80 -7.56 11.29
C CYS A 38 -2.06 -7.25 12.10
N ARG A 39 -2.71 -6.11 11.85
CA ARG A 39 -3.92 -5.61 12.55
C ARG A 39 -3.81 -5.52 14.08
N LYS A 40 -2.59 -5.60 14.64
CA LYS A 40 -2.33 -5.63 16.08
C LYS A 40 -1.62 -4.37 16.60
N ARG A 41 -0.90 -3.67 15.73
CA ARG A 41 -0.02 -2.54 16.09
C ARG A 41 -0.40 -1.29 15.34
N ARG A 42 -0.05 -0.14 15.91
CA ARG A 42 -0.20 1.14 15.25
C ARG A 42 0.63 1.20 13.97
N ALA A 43 0.03 1.63 12.87
CA ALA A 43 0.73 1.98 11.64
C ALA A 43 1.45 3.32 11.82
N THR A 44 2.72 3.34 11.43
CA THR A 44 3.60 4.53 11.53
C THR A 44 4.32 4.81 10.23
N GLU A 45 4.29 3.87 9.29
CA GLU A 45 5.03 3.91 8.04
C GLU A 45 4.08 3.55 6.91
N VAL A 46 4.34 4.09 5.73
CA VAL A 46 3.62 3.76 4.50
C VAL A 46 4.60 3.09 3.58
N HIS A 47 4.18 1.95 3.03
CA HIS A 47 4.99 1.14 2.13
C HIS A 47 4.39 1.18 0.72
N HIS A 48 5.25 1.38 -0.27
CA HIS A 48 4.89 1.31 -1.69
C HIS A 48 4.79 -0.15 -2.13
N LEU A 49 3.61 -0.56 -2.60
CA LEU A 49 3.39 -1.88 -3.20
C LEU A 49 3.91 -1.94 -4.64
N THR A 50 3.86 -0.80 -5.33
CA THR A 50 4.34 -0.66 -6.71
C THR A 50 4.94 0.71 -6.92
N TYR A 51 5.94 0.76 -7.80
CA TYR A 51 6.63 1.99 -8.15
C TYR A 51 6.30 2.45 -9.59
N ILE A 52 5.34 1.79 -10.26
CA ILE A 52 4.91 2.14 -11.63
C ILE A 52 4.42 3.58 -11.72
N ARG A 53 3.79 4.09 -10.66
CA ARG A 53 3.21 5.44 -10.57
C ARG A 53 3.88 6.29 -9.48
N VAL A 54 5.18 6.12 -9.23
CA VAL A 54 5.90 7.01 -8.30
C VAL A 54 5.68 8.46 -8.72
N PHE A 55 5.46 9.35 -7.75
CA PHE A 55 5.03 10.75 -7.90
C PHE A 55 3.53 10.96 -8.21
N GLN A 56 2.78 9.90 -8.54
CA GLN A 56 1.35 9.93 -8.84
C GLN A 56 0.62 8.70 -8.25
N GLU A 57 1.03 8.26 -7.06
CA GLU A 57 0.59 7.00 -6.48
C GLU A 57 -0.92 7.02 -6.23
N LEU A 58 -1.60 5.93 -6.56
CA LEU A 58 -2.98 5.73 -6.12
C LEU A 58 -3.00 5.28 -4.65
N PRO A 59 -4.09 5.52 -3.90
CA PRO A 59 -4.21 4.99 -2.55
C PRO A 59 -4.07 3.46 -2.45
N SER A 60 -4.36 2.75 -3.53
CA SER A 60 -4.17 1.30 -3.66
C SER A 60 -2.70 0.88 -3.80
N ASP A 61 -1.82 1.82 -4.17
CA ASP A 61 -0.38 1.55 -4.34
C ASP A 61 0.37 1.59 -3.03
N LEU A 62 -0.32 1.97 -1.95
CA LEU A 62 0.25 2.30 -0.65
C LEU A 62 -0.46 1.50 0.45
N VAL A 63 0.32 1.03 1.41
CA VAL A 63 -0.17 0.29 2.58
C VAL A 63 0.40 0.86 3.87
N ALA A 64 -0.46 1.04 4.88
CA ALA A 64 -0.11 1.52 6.21
C ALA A 64 0.39 0.36 7.08
N LEU A 65 1.64 0.45 7.53
CA LEU A 65 2.32 -0.60 8.28
C LEU A 65 2.93 -0.09 9.59
N CYS A 66 3.03 -1.00 10.55
CA CYS A 66 3.90 -0.80 11.70
C CYS A 66 5.36 -1.10 11.31
N LYS A 67 6.31 -0.45 12.00
CA LYS A 67 7.76 -0.62 11.80
C LYS A 67 8.22 -2.07 11.63
N PRO A 68 7.88 -3.03 12.51
CA PRO A 68 8.37 -4.40 12.36
C PRO A 68 7.81 -5.09 11.11
N CYS A 69 6.56 -4.81 10.72
CA CYS A 69 6.00 -5.37 9.50
C CYS A 69 6.63 -4.77 8.24
N HIS A 70 6.93 -3.47 8.28
CA HIS A 70 7.62 -2.78 7.20
C HIS A 70 9.05 -3.29 7.02
N ALA A 71 9.81 -3.41 8.12
CA ALA A 71 11.15 -3.97 8.11
C ALA A 71 11.18 -5.44 7.63
N GLU A 72 10.19 -6.25 8.01
CA GLU A 72 10.10 -7.64 7.55
C GLU A 72 9.92 -7.74 6.02
N ILE A 73 9.20 -6.81 5.40
CA ILE A 73 9.02 -6.78 3.94
C ILE A 73 10.36 -6.46 3.28
N HIS A 74 11.04 -5.39 3.72
CA HIS A 74 12.37 -5.02 3.20
C HIS A 74 13.43 -6.10 3.44
N TRP A 75 13.32 -6.86 4.54
CA TRP A 75 14.23 -7.97 4.82
C TRP A 75 14.03 -9.14 3.86
N ARG A 76 12.77 -9.53 3.61
CA ARG A 76 12.44 -10.62 2.68
C ARG A 76 12.69 -10.23 1.22
N GLN A 77 12.68 -8.94 0.93
CA GLN A 77 12.83 -8.36 -0.39
C GLN A 77 13.77 -7.15 -0.32
N PRO A 78 15.09 -7.40 -0.18
CA PRO A 78 16.06 -6.32 -0.07
C PRO A 78 16.11 -5.52 -1.38
N ALA A 79 15.50 -4.33 -1.34
CA ALA A 79 15.63 -3.26 -2.34
C ALA A 79 15.27 -3.62 -3.79
N ASN A 80 14.22 -4.42 -4.01
CA ASN A 80 13.53 -4.53 -5.30
C ASN A 80 12.21 -3.74 -5.26
N ASP A 81 12.35 -2.44 -5.01
CA ASP A 81 11.39 -1.34 -5.14
C ASP A 81 10.78 -1.21 -6.55
N ASN A 82 10.53 -2.29 -7.31
CA ASN A 82 10.00 -2.19 -8.66
C ASN A 82 8.96 -3.25 -9.05
N GLN A 83 8.60 -4.22 -8.22
CA GLN A 83 7.46 -5.12 -8.49
C GLN A 83 7.13 -6.04 -7.30
N LEU A 84 6.50 -5.51 -6.25
CA LEU A 84 5.81 -6.35 -5.28
C LEU A 84 4.40 -6.66 -5.83
N GLN A 85 4.27 -7.72 -6.64
CA GLN A 85 3.00 -8.43 -6.73
C GLN A 85 2.77 -9.14 -5.40
N LEU A 86 2.36 -8.39 -4.37
CA LEU A 86 1.84 -9.02 -3.15
C LEU A 86 0.53 -9.68 -3.55
N SER A 87 0.57 -10.99 -3.78
CA SER A 87 -0.60 -11.85 -3.68
C SER A 87 -1.06 -11.80 -2.22
N PHE A 88 -1.75 -10.73 -1.87
CA PHE A 88 -2.60 -10.73 -0.69
C PHE A 88 -3.73 -11.71 -1.01
N ASP A 89 -3.59 -12.96 -0.57
CA ASP A 89 -4.73 -13.84 -0.40
C ASP A 89 -5.65 -13.19 0.63
N PHE A 90 -6.53 -12.31 0.12
CA PHE A 90 -7.62 -11.74 0.87
C PHE A 90 -8.60 -12.90 1.10
N PRO A 91 -8.81 -13.40 2.33
CA PRO A 91 -9.94 -14.27 2.56
C PRO A 91 -11.18 -13.42 2.27
N GLN A 92 -11.93 -13.74 1.20
CA GLN A 92 -13.19 -13.09 0.91
C GLN A 92 -14.14 -13.35 2.09
N ALA A 93 -14.17 -12.42 3.04
CA ALA A 93 -15.22 -12.38 4.01
C ALA A 93 -16.47 -11.82 3.32
N ALA A 94 -17.50 -12.66 3.27
CA ALA A 94 -18.90 -12.36 3.00
C ALA A 94 -19.27 -11.95 1.56
N ARG A 95 -19.51 -12.97 0.71
CA ARG A 95 -20.72 -12.94 -0.12
C ARG A 95 -21.84 -13.58 0.70
N ALA A 96 -22.55 -12.75 1.45
CA ALA A 96 -23.82 -13.11 2.05
C ALA A 96 -24.84 -13.42 0.93
N GLU A 97 -25.45 -14.59 1.09
CA GLU A 97 -26.74 -15.08 0.61
C GLU A 97 -27.58 -14.12 -0.26
N ALA A 98 -27.78 -14.48 -1.53
CA ALA A 98 -28.99 -14.15 -2.27
C ALA A 98 -29.70 -15.47 -2.63
N ARG A 99 -30.70 -15.76 -1.81
CA ARG A 99 -31.69 -16.83 -1.96
C ARG A 99 -32.53 -16.58 -3.22
N GLN A 100 -32.54 -17.54 -4.15
CA GLN A 100 -33.66 -17.74 -5.09
C GLN A 100 -33.98 -19.23 -5.10
N THR A 101 -35.07 -19.56 -4.41
CA THR A 101 -35.80 -20.80 -4.59
C THR A 101 -36.65 -20.71 -5.86
N ASP A 102 -36.95 -21.89 -6.38
CA ASP A 102 -38.09 -22.26 -7.21
C ASP A 102 -37.88 -22.49 -8.72
N ASP A 103 -38.43 -23.66 -9.13
CA ASP A 103 -38.74 -24.16 -10.47
C ASP A 103 -37.59 -24.66 -11.38
N ALA A 104 -37.63 -25.82 -12.02
CA ALA A 104 -38.69 -26.80 -12.22
C ALA A 104 -38.09 -28.17 -12.57
N LYS A 105 -38.73 -29.21 -12.03
CA LYS A 105 -38.59 -30.60 -12.46
C LYS A 105 -39.57 -30.81 -13.61
N ARG A 106 -39.10 -31.03 -14.85
CA ARG A 106 -39.83 -31.77 -15.88
C ARG A 106 -38.89 -32.41 -16.88
#